data_AF-A0A2X4UU72-F1
#
_entry.id   AF-A0A2X4UU72-F1
#
_cell.length_a   1.000
_cell.length_b   1.000
_cell.length_c   1.000
_cell.angle_alpha   90.00
_cell.angle_beta   90.00
_cell.angle_gamma   90.00
#
_symmetry.space_group_name_H-M   'P 1'
#
loop_
_entity.id
_entity.type
_entity.pdbx_description
1 polymer ?
#
loop_
_entity_poly.entity_id
_entity_poly.type
_entity_poly.pdbx_seq_one_letter_code
_entity_poly.pdbx_strand_id
1 'polypeptide(L)'
;MGKMRGRDFQAIFTYWGADYLDPNTNASAFAYNVPNGPKTLAWRTQWTIPALSAETRAAAAEGDGVKRAARYAALQHEVQASSPYVVALQGQTLVALRDNIKGATLNIANSMLYLDRVSK
;
A
#
# COMPACT_ATOMS: atom_id res chain seq x y z
N MET A 1 -4.11 -16.11 7.33
CA MET A 1 -2.97 -15.72 6.45
C MET A 1 -2.33 -16.89 5.67
N GLY A 2 -2.40 -18.15 6.13
CA GLY A 2 -1.73 -19.29 5.47
C GLY A 2 -2.15 -19.51 4.01
N LYS A 3 -3.46 -19.47 3.70
CA LYS A 3 -4.00 -19.64 2.34
C LYS A 3 -3.47 -18.61 1.34
N MET A 4 -3.48 -17.31 1.68
CA MET A 4 -2.91 -16.25 0.84
C MET A 4 -1.41 -16.43 0.60
N ARG A 5 -0.65 -16.76 1.65
CA ARG A 5 0.82 -16.95 1.56
C ARG A 5 1.18 -18.22 0.81
N GLY A 6 0.33 -19.25 0.89
CA GLY A 6 0.41 -20.50 0.14
C GLY A 6 -0.16 -20.41 -1.28
N ARG A 7 -0.75 -19.27 -1.68
CA ARG A 7 -1.37 -19.04 -3.00
C ARG A 7 -2.50 -20.04 -3.32
N ASP A 8 -3.18 -20.52 -2.29
CA ASP A 8 -4.27 -21.48 -2.38
C ASP A 8 -5.59 -20.76 -2.06
N PHE A 9 -6.08 -19.98 -3.01
CA PHE A 9 -7.33 -19.25 -2.89
C PHE A 9 -7.90 -18.88 -4.27
N GLN A 10 -9.22 -18.75 -4.34
CA GLN A 10 -9.91 -18.15 -5.48
C GLN A 10 -10.14 -16.65 -5.27
N ALA A 11 -10.49 -16.25 -4.05
CA ALA A 11 -10.60 -14.86 -3.62
C ALA A 11 -10.27 -14.74 -2.13
N ILE A 12 -9.68 -13.61 -1.73
CA ILE A 12 -9.42 -13.26 -0.33
C ILE A 12 -9.76 -11.80 -0.13
N PHE A 13 -10.58 -11.51 0.88
CA PHE A 13 -10.78 -10.15 1.37
C PHE A 13 -9.65 -9.80 2.35
N THR A 14 -8.93 -8.70 2.08
CA THR A 14 -7.79 -8.27 2.89
C THR A 14 -7.76 -6.77 3.03
N TYR A 15 -7.19 -6.31 4.14
CA TYR A 15 -6.83 -4.93 4.37
C TYR A 15 -5.36 -4.69 3.99
N TRP A 16 -5.06 -3.47 3.53
CA TRP A 16 -3.70 -2.99 3.32
C TRP A 16 -3.57 -1.55 3.83
N GLY A 17 -2.43 -1.22 4.41
CA GLY A 17 -2.06 0.13 4.81
C GLY A 17 -0.64 0.44 4.35
N ALA A 18 -0.38 1.69 4.00
CA ALA A 18 0.97 2.16 3.69
C ALA A 18 1.90 2.00 4.89
N ASP A 19 3.11 1.50 4.67
CA ASP A 19 4.12 1.37 5.73
C ASP A 19 4.87 2.70 5.97
N TYR A 20 4.91 3.58 4.97
CA TYR A 20 5.58 4.88 5.01
C TYR A 20 4.95 5.87 4.02
N LEU A 21 5.15 7.17 4.23
CA LEU A 21 4.53 8.24 3.44
C LEU A 21 5.27 8.46 2.10
N ASP A 22 5.16 7.50 1.19
CA ASP A 22 5.68 7.60 -0.18
C ASP A 22 4.92 6.64 -1.10
N PRO A 23 4.59 7.01 -2.36
CA PRO A 23 3.84 6.14 -3.27
C PRO A 23 4.44 4.74 -3.48
N ASN A 24 5.76 4.60 -3.33
CA ASN A 24 6.46 3.33 -3.48
C ASN A 24 6.04 2.28 -2.45
N THR A 25 5.54 2.70 -1.28
CA THR A 25 5.01 1.76 -0.26
C THR A 25 3.93 0.85 -0.84
N ASN A 26 3.07 1.40 -1.71
CA ASN A 26 2.02 0.66 -2.38
C ASN A 26 2.52 0.07 -3.69
N ALA A 27 3.25 0.83 -4.52
CA ALA A 27 3.71 0.33 -5.82
C ALA A 27 4.56 -0.95 -5.68
N SER A 28 5.50 -0.98 -4.73
CA SER A 28 6.34 -2.16 -4.48
C SER A 28 5.59 -3.36 -3.92
N ALA A 29 4.42 -3.16 -3.30
CA ALA A 29 3.57 -4.25 -2.81
C ALA A 29 2.64 -4.79 -3.89
N PHE A 30 1.97 -3.90 -4.63
CA PHE A 30 0.89 -4.27 -5.56
C PHE A 30 1.37 -4.53 -6.99
N ALA A 31 2.50 -3.96 -7.40
CA ALA A 31 2.94 -3.91 -8.79
C ALA A 31 4.39 -4.37 -9.02
N TYR A 32 4.99 -5.06 -8.05
CA TYR A 32 6.34 -5.62 -8.18
C TYR A 32 6.33 -7.13 -7.99
N ASN A 33 6.65 -7.87 -9.05
CA ASN A 33 6.83 -9.32 -9.05
C ASN A 33 7.95 -9.69 -10.03
N VAL A 34 9.06 -10.20 -9.50
CA VAL A 34 10.23 -10.62 -10.29
C VAL A 34 10.69 -12.02 -9.84
N PRO A 35 11.35 -12.79 -10.73
CA PRO A 35 11.94 -14.08 -10.35
C PRO A 35 12.87 -13.94 -9.14
N ASN A 36 12.76 -14.86 -8.17
CA ASN A 36 13.52 -14.85 -6.92
C ASN A 36 13.38 -13.56 -6.08
N GLY A 37 12.33 -12.78 -6.34
CA GLY A 37 12.03 -11.55 -5.63
C GLY A 37 11.26 -11.73 -4.33
N PRO A 38 10.87 -10.60 -3.69
CA PRO A 38 10.06 -10.61 -2.48
C PRO A 38 8.66 -11.18 -2.72
N LYS A 39 8.04 -11.72 -1.66
CA LYS A 39 6.67 -12.29 -1.67
C LYS A 39 5.60 -11.20 -1.51
N THR A 40 5.58 -10.26 -2.46
CA THR A 40 4.66 -9.11 -2.57
C THR A 40 3.21 -9.55 -2.80
N LEU A 41 2.26 -8.61 -2.84
CA LEU A 41 0.87 -8.94 -3.19
C LEU A 41 0.78 -9.42 -4.64
N ALA A 42 1.51 -8.79 -5.57
CA ALA A 42 1.57 -9.24 -6.97
C ALA A 42 2.06 -10.70 -7.08
N TRP A 43 3.04 -11.08 -6.25
CA TRP A 43 3.50 -12.47 -6.17
C TRP A 43 2.42 -13.40 -5.59
N ARG A 44 1.73 -12.97 -4.53
CA ARG A 44 0.68 -13.78 -3.87
C ARG A 44 -0.54 -14.01 -4.74
N THR A 45 -0.84 -13.10 -5.66
CA THR A 45 -1.92 -13.25 -6.66
C THR A 45 -1.45 -13.88 -7.96
N GLN A 46 -0.19 -14.33 -8.03
CA GLN A 46 0.39 -14.95 -9.23
C GLN A 46 0.36 -14.05 -10.46
N TRP A 47 0.37 -12.73 -10.26
CA TRP A 47 0.25 -11.77 -11.34
C TRP A 47 1.63 -11.53 -11.97
N THR A 48 1.79 -11.99 -13.22
CA THR A 48 3.05 -11.85 -13.98
C THR A 48 3.06 -10.53 -14.72
N ILE A 49 3.94 -9.61 -14.31
CA ILE A 49 3.93 -8.21 -14.75
C ILE A 49 5.34 -7.63 -14.95
N PRO A 50 6.18 -8.20 -15.83
CA PRO A 50 7.57 -7.78 -15.97
C PRO A 50 7.73 -6.27 -16.29
N ALA A 51 6.85 -5.70 -17.11
CA ALA A 51 6.88 -4.28 -17.45
C ALA A 51 6.56 -3.37 -16.25
N LEU A 52 5.46 -3.65 -15.52
CA LEU A 52 5.13 -2.88 -14.30
C LEU A 52 6.16 -3.07 -13.20
N SER A 53 6.74 -4.26 -13.07
CA SER A 53 7.83 -4.51 -12.14
C SER A 53 9.05 -3.64 -12.46
N ALA A 54 9.40 -3.51 -13.74
CA ALA A 54 10.50 -2.64 -14.18
C ALA A 54 10.18 -1.17 -13.94
N GLU A 55 8.97 -0.71 -14.27
CA GLU A 55 8.56 0.68 -14.03
C GLU A 55 8.46 1.03 -12.54
N THR A 56 8.06 0.08 -11.69
CA THR A 56 8.07 0.27 -10.24
C THR A 56 9.49 0.57 -9.75
N ARG A 57 10.48 -0.17 -10.26
CA ARG A 57 11.89 0.07 -9.93
C ARG A 57 12.41 1.38 -10.51
N ALA A 58 12.01 1.73 -11.73
CA ALA A 58 12.39 3.01 -12.35
C ALA A 58 11.80 4.20 -11.59
N ALA A 59 10.52 4.15 -11.21
CA ALA A 59 9.86 5.17 -10.41
C ALA A 59 10.46 5.31 -9.00
N ALA A 60 10.95 4.21 -8.41
CA ALA A 60 11.67 4.25 -7.14
C ALA A 60 13.05 4.92 -7.26
N ALA A 61 13.70 4.80 -8.42
CA ALA A 61 15.02 5.37 -8.69
C ALA A 61 14.98 6.78 -9.31
N GLU A 62 13.81 7.28 -9.70
CA GLU A 62 13.62 8.61 -10.30
C GLU A 62 13.87 9.72 -9.27
N GLY A 63 14.86 10.58 -9.53
CA GLY A 63 15.23 11.67 -8.63
C GLY A 63 14.41 12.94 -8.83
N ASP A 64 13.83 13.14 -10.03
CA ASP A 64 12.99 14.30 -10.30
C ASP A 64 11.57 14.08 -9.75
N GLY A 65 11.14 14.93 -8.84
CA GLY A 65 9.85 14.77 -8.15
C GLY A 65 8.63 14.80 -9.07
N VAL A 66 8.66 15.62 -10.14
CA VAL A 66 7.54 15.75 -11.09
C VAL A 66 7.45 14.50 -11.96
N LYS A 67 8.58 14.04 -12.51
CA LYS A 67 8.65 12.80 -13.29
C LYS A 67 8.29 11.60 -12.44
N ARG A 68 8.76 11.55 -11.19
CA ARG A 68 8.47 10.48 -10.24
C ARG A 68 6.97 10.38 -9.95
N ALA A 69 6.32 11.52 -9.68
CA ALA A 69 4.87 11.58 -9.48
C ALA A 69 4.10 11.11 -10.73
N ALA A 70 4.49 11.57 -11.91
CA ALA A 70 3.87 11.15 -13.18
C ALA A 70 4.04 9.64 -13.43
N ARG A 71 5.22 9.07 -13.16
CA ARG A 71 5.46 7.63 -13.25
C ARG A 71 4.54 6.84 -12.31
N TYR A 72 4.43 7.23 -11.04
CA TYR A 72 3.53 6.55 -10.10
C TYR A 72 2.06 6.68 -10.48
N ALA A 73 1.63 7.82 -11.01
CA ALA A 73 0.26 8.00 -11.49
C ALA A 73 -0.05 7.04 -12.65
N ALA A 74 0.84 6.95 -13.64
CA ALA A 74 0.70 5.99 -14.74
C ALA A 74 0.66 4.55 -14.25
N LEU A 75 1.54 4.20 -13.29
CA LEU A 75 1.61 2.88 -12.69
C LEU A 75 0.32 2.52 -11.94
N GLN A 76 -0.25 3.48 -11.20
CA GLN A 76 -1.52 3.32 -10.53
C GLN A 76 -2.67 3.09 -11.52
N HIS A 77 -2.73 3.85 -12.61
CA HIS A 77 -3.76 3.66 -13.64
C HIS A 77 -3.69 2.26 -14.26
N GLU A 78 -2.48 1.78 -14.57
CA GLU A 78 -2.31 0.44 -15.14
C GLU A 78 -2.73 -0.64 -14.13
N VAL A 79 -2.34 -0.52 -12.85
CA VAL A 79 -2.79 -1.45 -11.80
C VAL A 79 -4.32 -1.44 -11.67
N GLN A 80 -4.96 -0.28 -11.73
CA GLN A 80 -6.42 -0.20 -11.68
C GLN A 80 -7.09 -0.91 -12.87
N ALA A 81 -6.47 -0.86 -14.06
CA ALA A 81 -7.03 -1.42 -15.27
C ALA A 81 -6.79 -2.93 -15.44
N SER A 82 -5.62 -3.44 -15.06
CA SER A 82 -5.17 -4.79 -15.44
C SER A 82 -4.85 -5.73 -14.28
N SER A 83 -4.96 -5.25 -13.03
CA SER A 83 -4.65 -6.09 -11.86
C SER A 83 -5.76 -7.08 -11.49
N PRO A 84 -5.42 -8.17 -10.78
CA PRO A 84 -6.39 -9.08 -10.19
C PRO A 84 -7.01 -8.53 -8.88
N TYR A 85 -6.87 -7.23 -8.59
CA TYR A 85 -7.35 -6.63 -7.35
C TYR A 85 -8.70 -5.96 -7.58
N VAL A 86 -9.60 -6.10 -6.61
CA VAL A 86 -10.83 -5.32 -6.52
C VAL A 86 -10.70 -4.40 -5.31
N VAL A 87 -10.52 -3.10 -5.55
CA VAL A 87 -10.47 -2.09 -4.49
C VAL A 87 -11.90 -1.69 -4.14
N ALA A 88 -12.34 -2.03 -2.93
CA ALA A 88 -13.73 -1.84 -2.51
C ALA A 88 -13.94 -0.66 -1.54
N LEU A 89 -13.06 -0.51 -0.54
CA LEU A 89 -13.26 0.40 0.59
C LEU A 89 -11.97 1.12 0.94
N GLN A 90 -12.09 2.37 1.37
CA GLN A 90 -11.01 3.10 2.03
C GLN A 90 -11.17 2.94 3.54
N GLY A 91 -10.17 2.36 4.21
CA GLY A 91 -10.19 2.23 5.66
C GLY A 91 -10.21 3.60 6.35
N GLN A 92 -11.07 3.74 7.36
CA GLN A 92 -11.09 4.89 8.25
C GLN A 92 -10.93 4.41 9.70
N THR A 93 -10.07 5.08 10.46
CA THR A 93 -9.89 4.83 11.88
C THR A 93 -10.65 5.90 12.65
N LEU A 94 -11.76 5.51 13.29
CA LEU A 94 -12.54 6.40 14.15
C LEU A 94 -12.12 6.19 15.61
N VAL A 95 -11.79 7.28 16.31
CA VAL A 95 -11.39 7.25 17.73
C VAL A 95 -12.35 8.11 18.52
N ALA A 96 -13.04 7.52 19.50
CA ALA A 96 -13.88 8.23 20.46
C ALA A 96 -13.03 8.67 21.66
N LEU A 97 -13.09 9.95 22.01
CA LEU A 97 -12.38 10.55 23.14
C LEU A 97 -13.38 11.21 24.10
N ARG A 98 -13.06 11.21 25.40
CA ARG A 98 -13.82 12.01 26.38
C ARG A 98 -13.56 13.50 26.13
N ASP A 99 -14.53 14.33 26.46
CA ASP A 99 -14.51 15.80 26.28
C ASP A 99 -13.31 16.49 26.94
N ASN A 100 -12.86 15.97 28.08
CA ASN A 100 -11.72 16.46 28.82
C ASN A 100 -10.36 16.06 28.23
N ILE A 101 -10.31 15.15 27.25
CA ILE A 101 -9.04 14.72 26.65
C ILE A 101 -8.57 15.73 25.60
N LYS A 102 -7.35 16.24 25.78
CA LYS A 102 -6.68 17.17 24.84
C LYS A 102 -5.38 16.56 24.31
N GLY A 103 -4.96 16.99 23.12
CA GLY A 103 -3.65 16.64 22.55
C GLY A 103 -3.54 15.27 21.86
N ALA A 104 -4.63 14.49 21.78
CA ALA A 104 -4.64 13.23 21.06
C ALA A 104 -4.54 13.47 19.55
N THR A 105 -3.55 12.85 18.90
CA THR A 105 -3.36 12.95 17.45
C THR A 105 -3.29 11.56 16.82
N LEU A 106 -4.01 11.40 15.70
CA LEU A 106 -3.96 10.21 14.87
C LEU A 106 -3.21 10.58 13.59
N ASN A 107 -2.12 9.86 13.31
CA ASN A 107 -1.31 10.12 12.12
C ASN A 107 -1.93 9.44 10.89
N ILE A 108 -1.82 10.11 9.74
CA ILE A 108 -2.32 9.64 8.43
C ILE A 108 -1.48 8.49 7.86
N ALA A 109 -0.20 8.37 8.23
CA ALA A 109 0.71 7.35 7.71
C ALA A 109 0.59 6.01 8.46
N ASN A 110 0.16 6.06 9.71
CA ASN A 110 0.09 4.93 10.61
C ASN A 110 -1.07 5.17 11.57
N SER A 111 -2.02 4.23 11.64
CA SER A 111 -3.20 4.27 12.52
C SER A 111 -2.87 4.22 14.03
N MET A 112 -1.67 4.65 14.41
CA MET A 112 -1.16 4.69 15.76
C MET A 112 -1.62 6.00 16.40
N LEU A 113 -2.27 5.87 17.57
CA LEU A 113 -2.64 7.00 18.39
C LEU A 113 -1.41 7.45 19.19
N TYR A 114 -1.00 8.71 19.01
CA TYR A 114 0.10 9.28 19.78
C TYR A 114 -0.43 9.83 21.11
N LEU A 115 0.08 9.26 22.21
CA LEU A 115 -0.33 9.56 23.58
C LEU A 115 0.70 10.38 24.38
N ASP A 116 1.86 10.67 23.78
CA ASP A 116 2.99 11.38 24.40
C ASP A 116 2.64 12.81 24.82
N ARG A 117 1.64 13.42 24.18
CA ARG A 117 1.15 14.78 24.47
C ARG A 117 -0.26 14.80 25.06
N VAL A 118 -0.79 13.65 25.48
CA VAL A 118 -2.17 13.55 25.96
C VAL A 118 -2.28 13.90 27.43
N SER A 119 -3.20 14.80 27.76
CA SER A 119 -3.55 15.18 29.13
C SER A 119 -5.05 15.08 29.39
N LYS A 120 -5.42 15.00 30.67
CA LYS A 120 -6.81 15.05 31.16
C LYS A 120 -7.29 16.47 31.42
#